data_AF-A0A951QL87-F1
#
_entry.id   AF-A0A951QL87-F1
#
_cell.length_a   1.000
_cell.length_b   1.000
_cell.length_c   1.000
_cell.angle_alpha   90.00
_cell.angle_beta   90.00
_cell.angle_gamma   90.00
#
_symmetry.space_group_name_H-M   'P 1'
#
loop_
_entity.id
_entity.type
_entity.pdbx_description
1 polymer ?
#
loop_
_entity_poly.entity_id
_entity_poly.type
_entity_poly.pdbx_seq_one_letter_code
_entity_poly.pdbx_strand_id
1 'polypeptide(L)' 'MNIEQAVLERLRQLSVDKQQELLDFADFLYQKNPTKPPLRSVRGLCADLKVDITEEDITEARQEMWGNFPREIV' A
#
# COMPACT_ATOMS: atom_id res chain seq x y z
N MET A 1 34.70 12.64 -1.10
CA MET A 1 33.63 13.60 -1.43
C MET A 1 32.35 13.10 -0.77
N ASN A 2 31.72 13.89 0.11
CA ASN A 2 30.48 13.50 0.77
C ASN A 2 29.28 13.86 -0.14
N ILE A 3 28.20 13.08 -0.09
CA ILE A 3 26.97 13.32 -0.86
C ILE A 3 26.44 14.74 -0.59
N GLU A 4 26.47 15.16 0.67
CA GLU A 4 26.05 16.51 1.07
C GLU A 4 26.83 17.61 0.32
N GLN A 5 28.15 17.46 0.21
CA GLN A 5 28.98 18.44 -0.50
C GLN A 5 28.71 18.44 -2.00
N ALA A 6 28.53 17.26 -2.60
CA ALA A 6 28.21 17.14 -4.02
C ALA A 6 26.85 17.79 -4.36
N VAL A 7 25.85 17.64 -3.48
CA VAL A 7 24.54 18.29 -3.64
C VAL A 7 24.67 19.80 -3.53
N LEU A 8 25.40 20.32 -2.54
CA LEU A 8 25.61 21.75 -2.35
C LEU A 8 26.35 22.40 -3.54
N GLU A 9 27.37 21.74 -4.08
CA GLU A 9 28.08 22.24 -5.27
C GLU A 9 27.16 22.30 -6.49
N ARG A 10 26.35 21.27 -6.72
CA ARG A 10 25.37 21.23 -7.81
C ARG A 10 24.30 22.31 -7.64
N LEU A 11 23.80 22.50 -6.42
CA LEU A 11 22.76 23.48 -6.12
C LEU A 11 23.23 24.91 -6.39
N ARG A 12 24.48 25.23 -6.02
CA ARG A 12 25.10 26.54 -6.31
C ARG A 12 25.30 26.83 -7.81
N GLN A 13 25.37 25.80 -8.66
CA GLN A 13 25.52 25.95 -10.11
C GLN A 13 24.16 26.07 -10.84
N LEU A 14 23.05 25.81 -10.16
CA LEU A 14 21.70 25.87 -10.74
C LEU A 14 21.13 27.29 -10.69
N SER A 15 20.24 27.59 -11.64
CA SER A 15 19.38 28.79 -11.58
C SER A 15 18.35 28.66 -10.46
N VAL A 16 17.80 29.78 -10.01
CA VAL A 16 16.84 29.85 -8.89
C VAL A 16 15.66 28.90 -9.12
N ASP A 17 15.10 28.83 -10.33
CA ASP A 17 13.97 27.93 -10.65
C ASP A 17 14.32 26.45 -10.41
N LYS A 18 15.53 26.04 -10.79
CA LYS A 18 16.00 24.65 -10.65
C LYS A 18 16.42 24.32 -9.22
N GLN A 19 16.85 25.31 -8.45
CA GLN A 19 17.07 25.13 -7.01
C GLN A 19 15.75 24.84 -6.30
N GLN A 20 14.68 25.51 -6.71
CA GLN A 20 13.35 25.29 -6.17
C GLN A 20 12.80 23.90 -6.54
N GLU A 21 12.97 23.47 -7.79
CA GLU A 21 12.62 22.11 -8.23
C GLU A 21 13.36 21.00 -7.44
N LEU A 22 14.63 21.24 -7.11
CA LEU A 22 15.43 20.29 -6.30
C LEU A 22 14.93 20.22 -4.86
N LEU A 23 14.54 21.36 -4.28
CA LEU A 23 13.89 21.45 -2.97
C LEU A 23 12.57 20.68 -2.96
N ASP A 24 11.71 20.92 -3.94
CA ASP A 24 10.42 20.21 -4.09
C ASP A 24 10.63 18.70 -4.21
N PHE A 25 11.67 18.28 -4.94
CA PHE A 25 12.01 16.87 -5.08
C PHE A 25 12.53 16.26 -3.78
N ALA A 26 13.31 17.00 -2.98
CA ALA A 26 13.76 16.54 -1.67
C ALA A 26 12.58 16.34 -0.71
N ASP A 27 11.63 17.27 -0.70
CA ASP A 27 10.39 17.17 0.08
C ASP A 27 9.53 16.00 -0.40
N PHE A 28 9.44 15.79 -1.70
CA PHE A 28 8.78 14.62 -2.27
C PHE A 28 9.42 13.31 -1.80
N LEU A 29 10.74 13.20 -1.79
CA LEU A 29 11.44 12.00 -1.32
C LEU A 29 11.22 11.75 0.18
N TYR A 30 11.16 12.81 0.98
CA TYR A 30 10.83 12.72 2.40
C TYR A 30 9.41 12.18 2.60
N GLN A 31 8.44 12.72 1.87
CA GLN A 31 7.03 12.28 1.93
C GLN A 31 6.80 10.89 1.32
N LYS A 32 7.59 10.50 0.30
CA LYS A 32 7.53 9.19 -0.38
C LYS A 32 8.10 8.05 0.47
N ASN A 33 8.74 8.35 1.58
CA ASN A 33 9.03 7.38 2.63
C ASN A 33 8.00 7.46 3.77
N PRO A 34 6.69 7.27 3.54
CA PRO A 34 5.85 6.91 4.66
C PRO A 34 6.30 5.49 5.01
N THR A 35 7.03 5.35 6.12
CA THR A 35 7.07 4.11 6.88
C THR A 35 5.62 3.84 7.28
N LYS A 36 4.82 3.34 6.34
CA LYS A 36 3.42 3.01 6.60
C LYS A 36 3.50 1.99 7.71
N PRO A 37 2.89 2.27 8.89
CA PRO A 37 2.89 1.30 9.95
C PRO A 37 2.30 0.00 9.37
N PRO A 38 2.85 -1.17 9.74
CA PRO A 38 2.31 -2.43 9.28
C PRO A 38 0.80 -2.44 9.55
N LEU A 39 0.03 -2.90 8.56
CA LEU A 39 -1.42 -3.02 8.72
C LEU A 39 -1.70 -3.89 9.95
N ARG A 40 -2.68 -3.47 10.76
CA ARG A 40 -3.13 -4.29 11.88
C ARG A 40 -3.73 -5.59 11.34
N SER A 41 -3.51 -6.68 12.07
CA SER A 41 -4.15 -7.96 11.75
C SER A 41 -5.67 -7.80 11.74
N VAL A 42 -6.33 -8.30 10.70
CA VAL A 42 -7.80 -8.37 10.60
C VAL A 42 -8.36 -9.58 11.35
N ARG A 43 -7.49 -10.43 11.92
CA ARG A 43 -7.92 -11.59 12.71
C ARG A 43 -8.71 -11.12 13.93
N GLY A 44 -9.95 -11.58 14.05
CA GLY A 44 -10.86 -11.23 15.15
C GLY A 44 -11.75 -10.02 14.87
N LEU A 45 -11.64 -9.36 13.70
CA LEU A 45 -12.50 -8.22 13.34
C LEU A 45 -14.00 -8.56 13.42
N CYS A 46 -14.37 -9.81 13.13
CA CYS A 46 -15.76 -10.29 13.18
C CYS A 46 -16.08 -11.10 14.44
N ALA A 47 -15.20 -11.13 15.46
CA ALA A 47 -15.41 -11.95 16.65
C ALA A 47 -16.68 -11.55 17.43
N ASP A 48 -17.03 -10.26 17.41
CA ASP A 48 -18.20 -9.73 18.12
C ASP A 48 -19.52 -9.92 17.36
N LEU A 49 -19.47 -10.41 16.11
CA LEU A 49 -20.66 -10.55 15.26
C LEU A 49 -21.57 -11.70 15.72
N LYS A 50 -21.10 -12.56 16.64
CA LYS A 50 -21.84 -13.72 17.19
C LYS A 50 -22.52 -14.56 16.09
N VAL A 51 -21.84 -14.72 14.96
CA VAL A 51 -22.31 -15.58 13.87
C VAL A 51 -21.65 -16.93 14.04
N ASP A 52 -22.45 -17.93 14.37
CA ASP A 52 -22.03 -19.32 14.35
C ASP A 52 -22.20 -19.82 12.91
N ILE A 53 -21.10 -19.83 12.15
CA ILE A 53 -21.10 -20.35 10.78
C ILE A 53 -20.90 -21.87 10.87
N THR A 54 -21.91 -22.62 10.44
CA THR A 54 -21.86 -24.08 10.37
C THR A 54 -21.26 -24.55 9.03
N GLU A 55 -20.90 -25.83 8.95
CA GLU A 55 -20.40 -26.42 7.70
C GLU A 55 -21.48 -26.48 6.62
N GLU A 56 -22.72 -26.66 7.05
CA GLU A 56 -23.92 -26.62 6.21
C GLU A 56 -24.10 -25.23 5.58
N ASP A 57 -24.01 -24.16 6.38
CA ASP A 57 -24.13 -22.77 5.90
C ASP A 57 -23.06 -22.45 4.83
N ILE A 58 -21.83 -22.94 5.02
CA ILE A 58 -20.74 -22.75 4.06
C ILE A 58 -21.00 -23.52 2.77
N THR A 59 -21.53 -24.74 2.88
CA THR A 59 -21.81 -25.60 1.73
C THR A 59 -22.96 -25.05 0.90
N GLU A 60 -24.02 -24.58 1.55
CA GLU A 60 -25.15 -23.92 0.91
C GLU A 60 -24.69 -22.64 0.21
N ALA A 61 -24.01 -21.73 0.91
CA ALA A 61 -23.52 -20.49 0.33
C ALA A 61 -22.56 -20.74 -0.85
N ARG A 62 -21.70 -21.76 -0.78
CA ARG A 62 -20.82 -22.16 -1.88
C ARG A 62 -21.62 -22.67 -3.08
N GLN A 63 -22.63 -23.50 -2.85
CA GLN A 63 -23.46 -24.05 -3.92
C GLN A 63 -24.34 -22.99 -4.57
N GLU A 64 -24.92 -22.07 -3.80
CA GLU A 64 -25.69 -20.95 -4.33
C GLU A 64 -24.85 -20.01 -5.20
N MET A 65 -23.68 -19.61 -4.68
CA MET A 65 -22.84 -18.61 -5.33
C MET A 65 -21.97 -19.19 -6.47
N TRP A 66 -21.55 -20.46 -6.34
CA TRP A 66 -20.58 -21.09 -7.25
C TRP A 66 -21.08 -22.40 -7.88
N GLY A 67 -22.34 -22.79 -7.67
CA GLY A 67 -22.90 -24.02 -8.24
C GLY A 67 -22.87 -24.05 -9.77
N ASN A 68 -23.05 -22.87 -10.40
CA ASN A 68 -22.94 -22.67 -11.85
C ASN A 68 -21.55 -22.16 -12.27
N PHE A 69 -20.56 -22.15 -11.37
CA PHE A 69 -19.22 -21.69 -11.72
C PHE A 69 -18.62 -22.66 -12.75
N PRO A 70 -18.20 -22.17 -13.92
CA PRO A 70 -17.70 -23.02 -14.99
C PRO A 70 -16.47 -23.80 -14.50
N ARG A 71 -16.56 -25.12 -14.53
CA ARG A 71 -15.47 -26.03 -14.11
C ARG A 71 -14.45 -26.29 -15.21
N GLU A 72 -14.80 -25.93 -16.43
CA GLU A 72 -13.93 -25.94 -17.59
C GLU A 72 -13.38 -24.53 -17.78
N ILE A 73 -12.14 -24.32 -17.37
CA ILE A 73 -11.36 -23.15 -17.79
C ILE A 73 -10.81 -23.53 -19.17
N VAL A 74 -11.32 -22.90 -20.22
CA VAL A 74 -10.78 -22.98 -21.59
C VAL A 74 -9.52 -22.14 -21.69
#